data_AF-B8A1D4-F1
#
_entry.id   AF-B8A1D4-F1
#
_cell.length_a   1.000
_cell.length_b   1.000
_cell.length_c   1.000
_cell.angle_alpha   90.00
_cell.angle_beta   90.00
_cell.angle_gamma   90.00
#
_symmetry.space_group_name_H-M   'P 1'
#
loop_
_entity.id
_entity.type
_entity.pdbx_description
1 polymer ?
#
loop_
_entity_poly.entity_id
_entity_poly.type
_entity_poly.pdbx_seq_one_letter_code
_entity_poly.pdbx_strand_id
1 'polypeptide(L)'
;MISVNDDCRDLHFRKAEFDPDDCPLDCSKPCEKVCPADAISLKHSMVDGERTLSDPLRGKYEGGVITERCYGCGRCLPVCPYDRIRAVSYVRDPTMTAELLKRDDVDATEIHTTGKGTDMFNTLWDNLSGSINNVKLVAVSLPDIGESTVDLMNTIYTIMEPHFKGYNLWQLDGRPMSGDIGRGATRETVSFAAHVASMSERPPGFYQLAGGTNSYTVDYLKKAGLFQSSNWNSGTATSEMASSHQALIGGIAYGGYARKIVGRVLRKIPEQFGRVHIEDHPDHLLEALQEAMSLVGPVKGYIPSHSKPFMKQVDRQ
;
A
#
# COMPACT_ATOMS: atom_id res chain seq x y z
N MET A 1 -0.35 7.85 7.64
CA MET A 1 0.96 7.21 7.37
C MET A 1 1.50 7.73 6.05
N ILE A 2 2.80 7.99 5.94
CA ILE A 2 3.49 8.34 4.68
C ILE A 2 4.48 7.23 4.35
N SER A 3 4.64 6.87 3.08
CA SER A 3 5.66 5.91 2.63
C SER A 3 6.79 6.61 1.86
N VAL A 4 8.03 6.17 2.10
CA VAL A 4 9.27 6.57 1.41
C VAL A 4 10.11 5.34 1.06
N ASN A 5 11.05 5.51 0.14
CA ASN A 5 12.06 4.53 -0.24
C ASN A 5 13.47 5.09 -0.07
N ASP A 6 14.40 4.25 0.35
CA ASP A 6 15.82 4.59 0.41
C ASP A 6 16.52 4.49 -0.97
N ASP A 7 15.97 3.72 -1.90
CA ASP A 7 16.60 3.33 -3.16
C ASP A 7 15.67 3.48 -4.37
N CYS A 8 16.19 4.02 -5.48
CA CYS A 8 15.45 4.20 -6.74
C CYS A 8 15.08 2.87 -7.43
N ARG A 9 15.70 1.76 -7.03
CA ARG A 9 15.40 0.42 -7.54
C ARG A 9 14.17 -0.20 -6.88
N ASP A 10 13.58 0.46 -5.90
CA ASP A 10 12.34 0.01 -5.28
C ASP A 10 11.17 0.06 -6.27
N LEU A 11 10.61 -1.12 -6.53
CA LEU A 11 9.53 -1.33 -7.48
C LEU A 11 8.17 -0.82 -6.98
N HIS A 12 8.01 -0.56 -5.68
CA HIS A 12 6.83 0.07 -5.11
C HIS A 12 6.76 1.57 -5.46
N PHE A 13 7.92 2.20 -5.64
CA PHE A 13 8.03 3.63 -5.92
C PHE A 13 8.35 3.87 -7.38
N ARG A 14 7.28 3.90 -8.16
CA ARG A 14 7.33 4.20 -9.59
C ARG A 14 6.19 5.11 -9.97
N LYS A 15 6.32 5.81 -11.09
CA LYS A 15 5.25 6.61 -11.68
C LYS A 15 5.06 6.23 -13.14
N ALA A 16 3.86 6.43 -13.64
CA ALA A 16 3.62 6.35 -15.08
C ALA A 16 4.24 7.58 -15.75
N GLU A 17 4.79 7.42 -16.94
CA GLU A 17 5.28 8.51 -17.77
C GLU A 17 5.03 8.15 -19.24
N PHE A 18 4.61 9.14 -20.02
CA PHE A 18 4.47 9.06 -21.48
C PHE A 18 4.42 10.47 -22.05
N ASP A 19 4.74 10.61 -23.33
CA ASP A 19 4.58 11.87 -24.06
C ASP A 19 3.15 11.93 -24.64
N PRO A 20 2.34 12.97 -24.33
CA PRO A 20 1.03 13.13 -24.95
C PRO A 20 1.09 13.28 -26.48
N ASP A 21 2.19 13.77 -27.05
CA ASP A 21 2.36 13.89 -28.50
C ASP A 21 2.54 12.52 -29.19
N ASP A 22 2.96 11.48 -28.46
CA ASP A 22 3.05 10.11 -28.95
C ASP A 22 1.70 9.36 -28.95
N CYS A 23 0.64 9.98 -28.41
CA CYS A 23 -0.68 9.39 -28.32
C CYS A 23 -1.50 9.68 -29.59
N PRO A 24 -1.97 8.66 -30.32
CA PRO A 24 -2.73 8.87 -31.55
C PRO A 24 -4.13 9.43 -31.24
N LEU A 25 -4.62 10.36 -32.07
CA LEU A 25 -5.86 11.11 -31.79
C LEU A 25 -7.11 10.23 -31.69
N ASP A 26 -7.13 9.07 -32.35
CA ASP A 26 -8.20 8.07 -32.30
C ASP A 26 -8.15 7.17 -31.05
N CYS A 27 -7.17 7.37 -30.15
CA CYS A 27 -7.04 6.60 -28.92
C CYS A 27 -8.27 6.78 -28.00
N SER A 28 -8.86 5.64 -27.62
CA SER A 28 -10.00 5.57 -26.68
C SER A 28 -9.65 5.90 -25.23
N LYS A 29 -8.37 6.19 -24.96
CA LYS A 29 -7.78 6.55 -23.65
C LYS A 29 -8.14 5.57 -22.52
N PRO A 30 -7.87 4.25 -22.69
CA PRO A 30 -8.15 3.27 -21.64
C PRO A 30 -7.31 3.50 -20.37
N CYS A 31 -6.10 4.07 -20.51
CA CYS A 31 -5.22 4.42 -19.40
C CYS A 31 -5.82 5.46 -18.45
N GLU A 32 -6.54 6.45 -18.98
CA GLU A 32 -7.26 7.46 -18.19
C GLU A 32 -8.40 6.81 -17.40
N LYS A 33 -9.21 5.97 -18.06
CA LYS A 33 -10.37 5.29 -17.45
C LYS A 33 -9.99 4.30 -16.34
N VAL A 34 -8.87 3.60 -16.48
CA VAL A 34 -8.44 2.60 -15.49
C VAL A 34 -7.69 3.23 -14.31
N CYS A 35 -7.28 4.49 -14.40
CA CYS A 35 -6.46 5.15 -13.39
C CYS A 35 -7.28 5.44 -12.13
N PRO A 36 -7.05 4.73 -11.01
CA PRO A 36 -7.89 4.88 -9.81
C PRO A 36 -7.67 6.19 -9.05
N ALA A 37 -6.67 6.99 -9.43
CA ALA A 37 -6.36 8.28 -8.81
C ALA A 37 -6.59 9.46 -9.77
N ASP A 38 -7.21 9.22 -10.94
CA ASP A 38 -7.40 10.24 -11.97
C ASP A 38 -6.10 11.01 -12.27
N ALA A 39 -5.00 10.25 -12.34
CA ALA A 39 -3.65 10.78 -12.49
C ALA A 39 -3.22 10.89 -13.96
N ILE A 40 -4.12 10.67 -14.90
CA ILE A 40 -3.89 10.84 -16.33
C ILE A 40 -4.99 11.75 -16.86
N SER A 41 -4.62 12.80 -17.58
CA SER A 41 -5.56 13.73 -18.21
C SER A 41 -5.06 14.06 -19.61
N LEU A 42 -5.76 13.58 -20.64
CA LEU A 42 -5.44 13.90 -22.03
C LEU A 42 -6.59 14.67 -22.66
N LYS A 43 -6.35 15.95 -22.96
CA LYS A 43 -7.32 16.84 -23.60
C LYS A 43 -6.94 17.04 -25.05
N HIS A 44 -7.91 16.95 -25.94
CA HIS A 44 -7.68 17.26 -27.35
C HIS A 44 -7.52 18.79 -27.51
N SER A 45 -6.42 19.20 -28.12
CA SER A 45 -6.13 20.60 -28.45
C SER A 45 -6.03 20.74 -29.97
N MET A 46 -6.66 21.78 -30.51
CA MET A 46 -6.52 22.13 -31.93
C MET A 46 -5.34 23.08 -32.06
N VAL A 47 -4.46 22.84 -33.03
CA VAL A 47 -3.39 23.79 -33.34
C VAL A 47 -3.98 24.90 -34.21
N ASP A 48 -3.97 26.14 -33.70
CA ASP A 48 -4.34 27.34 -34.46
C ASP A 48 -3.31 27.57 -35.58
N GLY A 49 -3.55 26.97 -36.75
CA GLY A 49 -2.80 27.18 -37.97
C GLY A 49 -3.74 27.31 -39.17
N GLU A 50 -3.40 28.17 -40.13
CA GLU A 50 -4.20 28.43 -41.32
C GLU A 50 -4.64 27.13 -42.01
N ARG A 51 -5.97 27.00 -42.21
CA ARG A 51 -6.60 25.85 -42.89
C ARG A 51 -6.15 25.82 -44.36
N THR A 52 -5.09 25.09 -44.66
CA THR A 52 -4.87 24.60 -46.02
C THR A 52 -5.76 23.36 -46.22
N LEU A 53 -6.46 23.31 -47.36
CA LEU A 53 -7.55 22.38 -47.69
C LEU A 53 -7.13 20.89 -47.82
N SER A 54 -5.96 20.49 -47.29
CA SER A 54 -5.34 19.20 -47.58
C SER A 54 -4.74 18.45 -46.39
N ASP A 55 -4.86 18.92 -45.14
CA ASP A 55 -4.29 18.24 -43.96
C ASP A 55 -5.40 17.75 -43.01
N PRO A 56 -5.71 16.44 -42.95
CA PRO A 56 -6.71 15.92 -42.03
C PRO A 56 -6.14 15.89 -40.60
N LEU A 57 -6.70 16.75 -39.74
CA LEU A 57 -6.56 16.74 -38.26
C LEU A 57 -5.13 16.94 -37.72
N ARG A 58 -4.62 18.18 -37.80
CA ARG A 58 -3.56 18.66 -36.87
C ARG A 58 -4.13 18.90 -35.46
N GLY A 59 -4.60 17.83 -34.83
CA GLY A 59 -4.87 17.81 -33.39
C GLY A 59 -3.65 17.28 -32.64
N LYS A 60 -3.49 17.68 -31.38
CA LYS A 60 -2.58 17.01 -30.45
C LYS A 60 -3.27 16.80 -29.12
N TYR A 61 -2.76 15.87 -28.32
CA TYR A 61 -3.16 15.80 -26.92
C TYR A 61 -2.32 16.76 -26.09
N GLU A 62 -2.97 17.45 -25.16
CA GLU A 62 -2.32 18.21 -24.10
C GLU A 62 -2.59 17.55 -22.75
N GLY A 63 -1.62 17.68 -21.83
CA GLY A 63 -1.67 17.10 -20.50
C GLY A 63 -0.69 15.95 -20.35
N GLY A 64 -1.13 14.83 -19.76
CA GLY A 64 -0.28 13.69 -19.45
C GLY A 64 -0.55 13.15 -18.04
N VAL A 65 0.52 12.68 -17.39
CA VAL A 65 0.46 12.16 -16.01
C VAL A 65 0.54 13.30 -15.00
N ILE A 66 -0.43 13.37 -14.10
CA ILE A 66 -0.42 14.26 -12.94
C ILE A 66 0.36 13.57 -11.82
N THR A 67 1.64 13.92 -11.71
CA THR A 67 2.63 13.28 -10.84
C THR A 67 2.17 13.17 -9.39
N GLU A 68 1.51 14.20 -8.87
CA GLU A 68 1.05 14.29 -7.47
C GLU A 68 -0.06 13.28 -7.15
N ARG A 69 -0.83 12.88 -8.17
CA ARG A 69 -1.89 11.87 -8.05
C ARG A 69 -1.40 10.47 -8.42
N CYS A 70 -0.36 10.37 -9.25
CA CYS A 70 0.16 9.10 -9.70
C CYS A 70 0.95 8.41 -8.59
N TYR A 71 0.33 7.46 -7.93
CA TYR A 71 0.96 6.66 -6.87
C TYR A 71 1.59 5.34 -7.38
N GLY A 72 1.69 5.15 -8.70
CA GLY A 72 2.50 4.04 -9.24
C GLY A 72 1.83 2.68 -9.35
N CYS A 73 0.49 2.59 -9.31
CA CYS A 73 -0.22 1.30 -9.35
C CYS A 73 0.04 0.43 -10.58
N GLY A 74 0.57 0.99 -11.65
CA GLY A 74 0.90 0.26 -12.88
C GLY A 74 -0.29 -0.15 -13.75
N ARG A 75 -1.54 0.15 -13.37
CA ARG A 75 -2.74 -0.31 -14.09
C ARG A 75 -2.87 0.24 -15.51
N CYS A 76 -2.32 1.43 -15.75
CA CYS A 76 -2.32 2.07 -17.06
C CYS A 76 -1.39 1.38 -18.07
N LEU A 77 -0.33 0.71 -17.61
CA LEU A 77 0.67 0.07 -18.48
C LEU A 77 0.05 -1.02 -19.37
N PRO A 78 -0.55 -2.09 -18.83
CA PRO A 78 -1.02 -3.21 -19.65
C PRO A 78 -2.25 -2.89 -20.51
N VAL A 79 -2.93 -1.76 -20.26
CA VAL A 79 -4.13 -1.37 -21.03
C VAL A 79 -3.82 -0.41 -22.16
N CYS A 80 -2.58 0.10 -22.27
CA CYS A 80 -2.19 0.99 -23.36
C CYS A 80 -2.06 0.17 -24.66
N PRO A 81 -2.92 0.39 -25.68
CA PRO A 81 -2.89 -0.43 -26.90
C PRO A 81 -1.67 -0.13 -27.79
N TYR A 82 -0.95 0.96 -27.52
CA TYR A 82 0.23 1.41 -28.27
C TYR A 82 1.53 1.29 -27.47
N ASP A 83 1.48 0.73 -26.26
CA ASP A 83 2.64 0.53 -25.39
C ASP A 83 3.49 1.80 -25.15
N ARG A 84 2.83 2.96 -25.02
CA ARG A 84 3.50 4.27 -24.84
C ARG A 84 3.80 4.63 -23.40
N ILE A 85 3.26 3.89 -22.44
CA ILE A 85 3.35 4.22 -21.02
C ILE A 85 4.48 3.43 -20.38
N ARG A 86 5.52 4.13 -19.93
CA ARG A 86 6.62 3.55 -19.16
C ARG A 86 6.39 3.73 -17.66
N ALA A 87 6.88 2.77 -16.87
CA ALA A 87 7.07 2.96 -15.45
C ALA A 87 8.47 3.53 -15.22
N VAL A 88 8.54 4.69 -14.56
CA VAL A 88 9.80 5.29 -14.14
C VAL A 88 9.94 5.23 -12.63
N SER A 89 11.13 4.84 -12.19
CA SER A 89 11.49 4.87 -10.77
C SER A 89 11.29 6.26 -10.19
N TYR A 90 10.82 6.30 -8.95
CA TYR A 90 10.61 7.52 -8.20
C TYR A 90 11.28 7.37 -6.84
N VAL A 91 12.05 8.36 -6.44
CA VAL A 91 12.55 8.47 -5.06
C VAL A 91 11.87 9.67 -4.45
N ARG A 92 11.28 9.46 -3.27
CA ARG A 92 10.64 10.56 -2.56
C ARG A 92 11.71 11.46 -1.95
N ASP A 93 11.55 12.76 -2.13
CA ASP A 93 12.49 13.75 -1.61
C ASP A 93 12.56 13.68 -0.06
N PRO A 94 13.74 13.44 0.54
CA PRO A 94 13.88 13.33 1.98
C PRO A 94 13.58 14.62 2.73
N THR A 95 13.95 15.78 2.18
CA THR A 95 13.72 17.09 2.80
C THR A 95 12.23 17.41 2.86
N MET A 96 11.52 17.24 1.75
CA MET A 96 10.07 17.40 1.70
C MET A 96 9.36 16.41 2.62
N THR A 97 9.87 15.18 2.72
CA THR A 97 9.34 14.19 3.67
C THR A 97 9.53 14.67 5.11
N ALA A 98 10.73 15.12 5.48
CA ALA A 98 11.00 15.61 6.83
C ALA A 98 10.06 16.78 7.22
N GLU A 99 9.80 17.71 6.29
CA GLU A 99 8.81 18.78 6.51
C GLU A 99 7.39 18.25 6.68
N LEU A 100 7.00 17.20 5.95
CA LEU A 100 5.71 16.55 6.15
C LEU A 100 5.61 15.85 7.51
N LEU A 101 6.67 15.21 7.98
CA LEU A 101 6.70 14.55 9.28
C LEU A 101 6.61 15.55 10.45
N LYS A 102 6.98 16.81 10.25
CA LYS A 102 6.81 17.87 11.27
C LYS A 102 5.36 18.33 11.44
N ARG A 103 4.45 17.90 10.56
CA ARG A 103 3.03 18.23 10.67
C ARG A 103 2.33 17.26 11.61
N ASP A 104 1.32 17.75 12.32
CA ASP A 104 0.54 16.96 13.28
C ASP A 104 -0.51 16.02 12.64
N ASP A 105 -0.52 15.89 11.30
CA ASP A 105 -1.46 15.03 10.55
C ASP A 105 -0.84 13.70 10.08
N VAL A 106 0.40 13.41 10.48
CA VAL A 106 1.12 12.18 10.13
C VAL A 106 1.51 11.42 11.40
N ASP A 107 0.78 10.35 11.71
CA ASP A 107 1.09 9.52 12.89
C ASP A 107 2.17 8.45 12.65
N ALA A 108 2.51 8.17 11.39
CA ALA A 108 3.40 7.05 11.06
C ALA A 108 4.14 7.27 9.73
N THR A 109 5.33 6.70 9.61
CA THR A 109 6.07 6.62 8.35
C THR A 109 6.46 5.18 8.03
N GLU A 110 6.49 4.83 6.76
CA GLU A 110 6.94 3.54 6.23
C GLU A 110 8.17 3.79 5.35
N ILE A 111 9.27 3.10 5.64
CA ILE A 111 10.52 3.15 4.87
C ILE A 111 10.69 1.81 4.16
N HIS A 112 10.67 1.83 2.84
CA HIS A 112 11.04 0.67 2.04
C HIS A 112 12.55 0.64 1.81
N THR A 113 13.11 -0.56 1.95
CA THR A 113 14.50 -0.85 1.63
C THR A 113 14.62 -2.04 0.68
N THR A 114 15.59 -2.00 -0.24
CA THR A 114 15.81 -3.08 -1.22
C THR A 114 16.63 -4.25 -0.67
N GLY A 115 17.11 -4.16 0.57
CA GLY A 115 17.95 -5.17 1.21
C GLY A 115 19.39 -5.19 0.72
N LYS A 116 19.80 -4.23 -0.11
CA LYS A 116 21.15 -4.16 -0.71
C LYS A 116 22.11 -3.32 0.14
N GLY A 117 22.24 -3.69 1.41
CA GLY A 117 23.06 -2.97 2.40
C GLY A 117 22.32 -1.80 3.06
N THR A 118 23.05 -1.01 3.86
CA THR A 118 22.46 0.02 4.74
C THR A 118 22.90 1.45 4.43
N ASP A 119 23.80 1.68 3.47
CA ASP A 119 24.33 3.04 3.20
C ASP A 119 23.23 4.01 2.75
N MET A 120 22.35 3.53 1.85
CA MET A 120 21.21 4.32 1.36
C MET A 120 20.16 4.54 2.46
N PHE A 121 19.89 3.48 3.25
CA PHE A 121 19.01 3.58 4.42
C PHE A 121 19.54 4.62 5.42
N ASN A 122 20.84 4.58 5.75
CA ASN A 122 21.47 5.50 6.68
C ASN A 122 21.39 6.94 6.16
N THR A 123 21.65 7.15 4.87
CA THR A 123 21.52 8.47 4.23
C THR A 123 20.10 9.01 4.34
N LEU A 124 19.08 8.19 4.05
CA LEU A 124 17.69 8.59 4.21
C LEU A 124 17.37 8.89 5.69
N TRP A 125 17.78 7.99 6.59
CA TRP A 125 17.52 8.10 8.02
C TRP A 125 18.11 9.37 8.62
N ASP A 126 19.36 9.73 8.27
CA ASP A 126 20.02 10.95 8.73
C ASP A 126 19.22 12.20 8.34
N ASN A 127 18.67 12.23 7.12
CA ASN A 127 17.82 13.33 6.64
C ASN A 127 16.47 13.41 7.38
N LEU A 128 15.93 12.28 7.83
CA LEU A 128 14.65 12.21 8.53
C LEU A 128 14.78 12.37 10.06
N SER A 129 15.96 12.09 10.62
CA SER A 129 16.23 11.96 12.06
C SER A 129 15.72 13.14 12.89
N GLY A 130 15.86 14.38 12.38
CA GLY A 130 15.38 15.60 13.06
C GLY A 130 13.86 15.75 13.12
N SER A 131 13.11 14.92 12.39
CA SER A 131 11.64 14.95 12.30
C SER A 131 10.97 13.64 12.70
N ILE A 132 11.73 12.55 12.84
CA ILE A 132 11.19 11.20 13.02
C ILE A 132 10.46 11.00 14.35
N ASN A 133 10.76 11.79 15.37
CA ASN A 133 10.08 11.71 16.67
C ASN A 133 8.70 12.39 16.69
N ASN A 134 8.28 13.02 15.59
CA ASN A 134 6.92 13.55 15.45
C ASN A 134 5.92 12.46 15.04
N VAL A 135 6.40 11.31 14.56
CA VAL A 135 5.54 10.15 14.29
C VAL A 135 5.54 9.17 15.46
N LYS A 136 4.41 8.48 15.64
CA LYS A 136 4.25 7.45 16.68
C LYS A 136 4.84 6.10 16.26
N LEU A 137 4.94 5.84 14.95
CA LEU A 137 5.37 4.56 14.41
C LEU A 137 6.26 4.74 13.18
N VAL A 138 7.36 3.99 13.14
CA VAL A 138 8.18 3.78 11.94
C VAL A 138 8.03 2.33 11.52
N ALA A 139 7.57 2.11 10.30
CA ALA A 139 7.58 0.81 9.66
C ALA A 139 8.79 0.69 8.73
N VAL A 140 9.47 -0.46 8.75
CA VAL A 140 10.52 -0.80 7.78
C VAL A 140 10.03 -1.98 6.96
N SER A 141 9.84 -1.74 5.66
CA SER A 141 9.45 -2.75 4.68
C SER A 141 10.68 -3.27 3.95
N LEU A 142 10.90 -4.58 3.99
CA LEU A 142 12.08 -5.23 3.43
C LEU A 142 11.74 -6.59 2.79
N PRO A 143 12.47 -7.00 1.74
CA PRO A 143 12.31 -8.32 1.13
C PRO A 143 13.02 -9.40 1.94
N ASP A 144 12.68 -10.66 1.64
CA ASP A 144 13.46 -11.82 2.09
C ASP A 144 14.76 -11.90 1.27
N ILE A 145 15.90 -11.67 1.93
CA ILE A 145 17.23 -11.80 1.33
C ILE A 145 17.93 -13.10 1.77
N GLY A 146 17.17 -14.07 2.29
CA GLY A 146 17.69 -15.32 2.83
C GLY A 146 18.37 -15.12 4.18
N GLU A 147 19.36 -15.95 4.51
CA GLU A 147 19.99 -16.04 5.85
C GLU A 147 20.43 -14.68 6.42
N SER A 148 20.85 -13.73 5.58
CA SER A 148 21.29 -12.38 6.01
C SER A 148 20.15 -11.42 6.38
N THR A 149 18.88 -11.84 6.29
CA THR A 149 17.74 -10.95 6.50
C THR A 149 17.71 -10.42 7.93
N VAL A 150 17.87 -11.27 8.93
CA VAL A 150 17.85 -10.84 10.35
C VAL A 150 19.06 -9.97 10.69
N ASP A 151 20.23 -10.25 10.13
CA ASP A 151 21.44 -9.41 10.30
C ASP A 151 21.23 -8.00 9.76
N LEU A 152 20.62 -7.89 8.58
CA LEU A 152 20.24 -6.60 8.01
C LEU A 152 19.23 -5.88 8.90
N MET A 153 18.19 -6.57 9.38
CA MET A 153 17.20 -5.99 10.28
C MET A 153 17.83 -5.46 11.57
N ASN A 154 18.78 -6.20 12.17
CA ASN A 154 19.52 -5.75 13.35
C ASN A 154 20.40 -4.53 13.08
N THR A 155 21.05 -4.49 11.91
CA THR A 155 21.86 -3.35 11.49
C THR A 155 20.99 -2.10 11.33
N ILE A 156 19.84 -2.22 10.65
CA ILE A 156 18.86 -1.15 10.50
C ILE A 156 18.33 -0.70 11.87
N TYR A 157 18.00 -1.65 12.75
CA TYR A 157 17.55 -1.33 14.11
C TYR A 157 18.58 -0.49 14.87
N THR A 158 19.86 -0.85 14.78
CA THR A 158 20.97 -0.14 15.43
C THR A 158 21.12 1.30 14.91
N ILE A 159 20.86 1.53 13.62
CA ILE A 159 20.83 2.88 13.03
C ILE A 159 19.66 3.71 13.61
N MET A 160 18.51 3.08 13.78
CA MET A 160 17.27 3.75 14.19
C MET A 160 17.18 4.05 15.70
N GLU A 161 17.58 3.10 16.54
CA GLU A 161 17.36 3.11 18.00
C GLU A 161 17.85 4.40 18.72
N PRO A 162 19.03 4.97 18.38
CA PRO A 162 19.49 6.18 19.05
C PRO A 162 18.54 7.36 18.85
N HIS A 163 17.89 7.44 17.69
CA HIS A 163 17.17 8.61 17.22
C HIS A 163 15.64 8.49 17.32
N PHE A 164 15.08 7.29 17.50
CA PHE A 164 13.64 7.07 17.49
C PHE A 164 13.15 6.37 18.76
N LYS A 165 12.08 6.91 19.37
CA LYS A 165 11.50 6.39 20.62
C LYS A 165 10.06 5.86 20.48
N GLY A 166 9.51 5.86 19.27
CA GLY A 166 8.18 5.34 18.99
C GLY A 166 8.16 3.83 18.72
N TYR A 167 7.05 3.35 18.15
CA TYR A 167 6.86 1.94 17.81
C TYR A 167 7.58 1.57 16.51
N ASN A 168 8.32 0.47 16.53
CA ASN A 168 8.91 -0.12 15.31
C ASN A 168 8.01 -1.25 14.78
N LEU A 169 7.74 -1.21 13.48
CA LEU A 169 7.00 -2.23 12.74
C LEU A 169 7.84 -2.80 11.58
N TRP A 170 8.21 -4.06 11.65
CA TRP A 170 8.87 -4.78 10.57
C TRP A 170 7.83 -5.35 9.62
N GLN A 171 7.79 -4.82 8.39
CA GLN A 171 6.94 -5.31 7.32
C GLN A 171 7.73 -6.30 6.46
N LEU A 172 7.37 -7.57 6.62
CA LEU A 172 7.99 -8.67 5.89
C LEU A 172 7.36 -8.74 4.50
N ASP A 173 7.94 -8.01 3.54
CA ASP A 173 7.43 -7.85 2.19
C ASP A 173 7.81 -9.04 1.31
N GLY A 174 6.97 -10.08 1.34
CA GLY A 174 7.29 -11.36 0.71
C GLY A 174 7.29 -11.30 -0.82
N ARG A 175 6.10 -11.10 -1.41
CA ARG A 175 5.95 -10.95 -2.86
C ARG A 175 5.36 -9.58 -3.19
N PRO A 176 6.21 -8.59 -3.52
CA PRO A 176 5.80 -7.24 -3.84
C PRO A 176 4.62 -7.13 -4.81
N MET A 177 3.69 -6.22 -4.53
CA MET A 177 2.55 -5.85 -5.39
C MET A 177 1.72 -7.02 -5.99
N SER A 178 1.63 -8.16 -5.30
CA SER A 178 1.05 -9.39 -5.85
C SER A 178 -0.21 -9.91 -5.15
N GLY A 179 -0.79 -9.13 -4.23
CA GLY A 179 -1.93 -9.56 -3.41
C GLY A 179 -3.19 -9.94 -4.21
N ASP A 180 -3.32 -9.48 -5.45
CA ASP A 180 -4.45 -9.82 -6.33
C ASP A 180 -4.21 -11.05 -7.23
N ILE A 181 -3.02 -11.66 -7.20
CA ILE A 181 -2.60 -12.79 -8.06
C ILE A 181 -3.09 -14.14 -7.50
N GLY A 182 -3.24 -14.28 -6.18
CA GLY A 182 -3.84 -15.48 -5.54
C GLY A 182 -2.89 -16.27 -4.63
N ARG A 183 -3.13 -17.59 -4.49
CA ARG A 183 -2.51 -18.43 -3.44
C ARG A 183 -0.97 -18.49 -3.48
N GLY A 184 -0.38 -18.43 -4.68
CA GLY A 184 1.08 -18.51 -4.85
C GLY A 184 1.80 -17.37 -4.13
N ALA A 185 1.31 -16.14 -4.30
CA ALA A 185 1.84 -14.96 -3.62
C ALA A 185 1.83 -15.11 -2.10
N THR A 186 0.74 -15.62 -1.54
CA THR A 186 0.61 -15.83 -0.09
C THR A 186 1.58 -16.86 0.48
N ARG A 187 1.94 -17.89 -0.31
CA ARG A 187 2.92 -18.90 0.13
C ARG A 187 4.28 -18.29 0.37
N GLU A 188 4.73 -17.44 -0.54
CA GLU A 188 6.02 -16.75 -0.45
C GLU A 188 6.06 -15.87 0.80
N THR A 189 5.01 -15.05 1.03
CA THR A 189 4.90 -14.20 2.23
C THR A 189 4.92 -14.98 3.54
N VAL A 190 4.18 -16.08 3.62
CA VAL A 190 4.10 -16.89 4.85
C VAL A 190 5.40 -17.68 5.07
N SER A 191 6.09 -18.08 4.00
CA SER A 191 7.42 -18.68 4.09
C SER A 191 8.44 -17.71 4.65
N PHE A 192 8.44 -16.44 4.18
CA PHE A 192 9.31 -15.40 4.73
C PHE A 192 9.03 -15.15 6.22
N ALA A 193 7.75 -15.05 6.59
CA ALA A 193 7.36 -14.92 7.99
C ALA A 193 7.83 -16.11 8.85
N ALA A 194 7.73 -17.34 8.34
CA ALA A 194 8.20 -18.54 9.04
C ALA A 194 9.72 -18.54 9.21
N HIS A 195 10.45 -18.11 8.19
CA HIS A 195 11.91 -17.97 8.24
C HIS A 195 12.33 -16.99 9.33
N VAL A 196 11.84 -15.74 9.30
CA VAL A 196 12.14 -14.74 10.34
C VAL A 196 11.70 -15.21 11.73
N ALA A 197 10.56 -15.88 11.82
CA ALA A 197 10.05 -16.42 13.07
C ALA A 197 10.93 -17.52 13.68
N SER A 198 11.68 -18.25 12.87
CA SER A 198 12.57 -19.32 13.34
C SER A 198 13.90 -18.80 13.91
N MET A 199 14.22 -17.53 13.68
CA MET A 199 15.47 -16.91 14.11
C MET A 199 15.36 -16.39 15.56
N SER A 200 16.41 -16.57 16.36
CA SER A 200 16.44 -16.18 17.77
C SER A 200 16.88 -14.73 18.01
N GLU A 201 17.72 -14.17 17.14
CA GLU A 201 18.37 -12.85 17.32
C GLU A 201 17.66 -11.72 16.57
N ARG A 202 16.33 -11.77 16.51
CA ARG A 202 15.52 -10.78 15.77
C ARG A 202 15.51 -9.44 16.51
N PRO A 203 15.53 -8.28 15.80
CA PRO A 203 15.40 -7.00 16.48
C PRO A 203 14.03 -6.84 17.15
N PRO A 204 13.91 -6.01 18.18
CA PRO A 204 12.61 -5.76 18.81
C PRO A 204 11.68 -4.99 17.85
N GLY A 205 10.38 -5.12 18.09
CA GLY A 205 9.34 -4.48 17.30
C GLY A 205 8.17 -5.42 17.00
N PHE A 206 7.15 -4.86 16.37
CA PHE A 206 6.04 -5.65 15.83
C PHE A 206 6.41 -6.20 14.47
N TYR A 207 5.87 -7.35 14.10
CA TYR A 207 6.11 -7.99 12.81
C TYR A 207 4.79 -8.09 12.06
N GLN A 208 4.77 -7.68 10.80
CA GLN A 208 3.57 -7.69 9.95
C GLN A 208 3.89 -8.30 8.60
N LEU A 209 3.01 -9.17 8.10
CA LEU A 209 3.11 -9.64 6.71
C LEU A 209 2.75 -8.50 5.76
N ALA A 210 3.58 -8.29 4.75
CA ALA A 210 3.32 -7.43 3.61
C ALA A 210 3.64 -8.18 2.30
N GLY A 211 3.29 -7.63 1.14
CA GLY A 211 3.61 -8.24 -0.15
C GLY A 211 3.01 -9.62 -0.41
N GLY A 212 1.93 -9.72 -1.18
CA GLY A 212 1.32 -11.01 -1.54
C GLY A 212 0.24 -11.51 -0.57
N THR A 213 -0.16 -10.65 0.36
CA THR A 213 -1.25 -10.87 1.31
C THR A 213 -2.62 -10.77 0.64
N ASN A 214 -3.51 -11.72 0.94
CA ASN A 214 -4.87 -11.82 0.40
C ASN A 214 -5.79 -12.70 1.27
N SER A 215 -6.93 -13.15 0.74
CA SER A 215 -7.90 -13.99 1.47
C SER A 215 -7.32 -15.28 2.03
N TYR A 216 -6.25 -15.81 1.44
CA TYR A 216 -5.63 -17.06 1.89
C TYR A 216 -4.66 -16.85 3.05
N THR A 217 -4.25 -15.61 3.34
CA THR A 217 -3.15 -15.34 4.28
C THR A 217 -3.43 -15.83 5.69
N VAL A 218 -4.64 -15.59 6.22
CA VAL A 218 -5.00 -16.05 7.57
C VAL A 218 -4.96 -17.56 7.68
N ASP A 219 -5.51 -18.29 6.71
CA ASP A 219 -5.50 -19.75 6.71
C ASP A 219 -4.08 -20.31 6.63
N TYR A 220 -3.20 -19.69 5.86
CA TYR A 220 -1.81 -20.12 5.73
C TYR A 220 -1.00 -19.81 6.99
N LEU A 221 -1.22 -18.66 7.63
CA LEU A 221 -0.61 -18.35 8.93
C LEU A 221 -1.06 -19.36 10.01
N LYS A 222 -2.35 -19.74 10.02
CA LYS A 222 -2.87 -20.77 10.94
C LYS A 222 -2.20 -22.12 10.70
N LYS A 223 -2.08 -22.54 9.44
CA LYS A 223 -1.39 -23.79 9.07
C LYS A 223 0.09 -23.80 9.45
N ALA A 224 0.75 -22.63 9.39
CA ALA A 224 2.13 -22.46 9.80
C ALA A 224 2.32 -22.31 11.31
N GLY A 225 1.24 -22.26 12.10
CA GLY A 225 1.32 -22.01 13.54
C GLY A 225 1.74 -20.57 13.91
N LEU A 226 1.69 -19.64 12.95
CA LEU A 226 2.13 -18.25 13.10
C LEU A 226 0.97 -17.28 13.37
N PHE A 227 -0.27 -17.77 13.40
CA PHE A 227 -1.46 -16.96 13.63
C PHE A 227 -1.85 -16.99 15.12
N GLN A 228 -1.90 -15.82 15.76
CA GLN A 228 -2.53 -15.67 17.08
C GLN A 228 -3.75 -14.76 16.96
N SER A 229 -4.92 -15.27 17.38
CA SER A 229 -6.06 -14.42 17.68
C SER A 229 -5.93 -14.01 19.15
N SER A 230 -5.82 -12.72 19.42
CA SER A 230 -5.90 -12.21 20.78
C SER A 230 -7.30 -12.49 21.32
N ASN A 231 -7.47 -13.60 22.03
CA ASN A 231 -8.61 -13.78 22.91
C ASN A 231 -8.45 -12.77 24.05
N TRP A 232 -8.97 -11.56 23.84
CA TRP A 232 -9.05 -10.52 24.86
C TRP A 232 -10.14 -10.89 25.87
N ASN A 233 -10.01 -12.04 26.53
CA ASN A 233 -10.82 -12.38 27.68
C ASN A 233 -10.32 -11.52 28.85
N SER A 234 -11.03 -10.42 29.07
CA SER A 234 -10.99 -9.62 30.29
C SER A 234 -11.12 -10.55 31.51
N GLY A 235 -10.15 -10.54 32.44
CA GLY A 235 -10.34 -11.23 33.71
C GLY A 235 -9.14 -11.42 34.64
N THR A 236 -7.94 -11.71 34.14
CA THR A 236 -6.82 -12.06 35.05
C THR A 236 -5.48 -11.61 34.49
N ALA A 237 -5.17 -10.33 34.67
CA ALA A 237 -3.81 -9.84 34.55
C ALA A 237 -3.07 -10.16 35.87
N THR A 238 -2.61 -11.40 36.03
CA THR A 238 -1.48 -11.66 36.93
C THR A 238 -0.21 -11.29 36.19
N SER A 239 0.50 -10.32 36.75
CA SER A 239 1.83 -9.88 36.37
C SER A 239 2.84 -11.02 36.59
N GLU A 240 2.82 -11.98 35.69
CA GLU A 240 3.96 -12.87 35.49
C GLU A 240 4.54 -12.52 34.13
N MET A 241 5.85 -12.25 34.13
CA MET A 241 6.63 -11.95 32.94
C MET A 241 6.26 -12.93 31.83
N ALA A 242 5.49 -12.43 30.87
CA ALA A 242 5.25 -13.10 29.62
C ALA A 242 6.61 -13.45 29.03
N SER A 243 7.01 -14.71 29.16
CA SER A 243 8.16 -15.24 28.44
C SER A 243 7.99 -14.90 26.97
N SER A 244 9.07 -14.44 26.33
CA SER A 244 9.10 -13.78 25.01
C SER A 244 8.68 -14.64 23.81
N HIS A 245 7.89 -15.70 24.04
CA HIS A 245 7.33 -16.59 23.02
C HIS A 245 5.92 -16.17 22.58
N GLN A 246 5.50 -14.93 22.84
CA GLN A 246 4.22 -14.36 22.45
C GLN A 246 4.27 -13.79 21.02
N ALA A 247 3.37 -14.27 20.15
CA ALA A 247 3.10 -13.86 18.77
C ALA A 247 4.32 -13.49 17.88
N LEU A 248 4.72 -14.40 16.99
CA LEU A 248 5.78 -14.15 16.00
C LEU A 248 5.37 -13.09 14.95
N ILE A 249 4.06 -12.97 14.66
CA ILE A 249 3.48 -12.04 13.69
C ILE A 249 2.29 -11.31 14.34
N GLY A 250 2.35 -9.99 14.41
CA GLY A 250 1.35 -9.11 15.04
C GLY A 250 0.33 -8.48 14.08
N GLY A 251 0.46 -8.68 12.76
CA GLY A 251 -0.49 -8.12 11.80
C GLY A 251 -0.31 -8.56 10.35
N ILE A 252 -1.25 -8.11 9.50
CA ILE A 252 -1.23 -8.31 8.05
C ILE A 252 -1.54 -6.96 7.38
N ALA A 253 -0.67 -6.50 6.49
CA ALA A 253 -0.94 -5.38 5.61
C ALA A 253 -1.58 -5.88 4.32
N TYR A 254 -2.73 -5.33 3.92
CA TYR A 254 -3.40 -5.67 2.66
C TYR A 254 -3.27 -4.51 1.66
N GLY A 255 -2.50 -4.71 0.60
CA GLY A 255 -2.33 -3.74 -0.48
C GLY A 255 -3.33 -3.94 -1.63
N GLY A 256 -2.85 -4.53 -2.74
CA GLY A 256 -3.65 -4.76 -3.95
C GLY A 256 -4.97 -5.52 -3.71
N TYR A 257 -4.96 -6.47 -2.78
CA TYR A 257 -6.17 -7.22 -2.41
C TYR A 257 -7.23 -6.34 -1.75
N ALA A 258 -6.85 -5.47 -0.80
CA ALA A 258 -7.78 -4.52 -0.18
C ALA A 258 -8.39 -3.59 -1.22
N ARG A 259 -7.56 -3.09 -2.15
CA ARG A 259 -8.03 -2.24 -3.26
C ARG A 259 -9.03 -2.97 -4.16
N LYS A 260 -8.85 -4.27 -4.40
CA LYS A 260 -9.79 -5.07 -5.19
C LYS A 260 -11.16 -5.16 -4.51
N ILE A 261 -11.20 -5.28 -3.20
CA ILE A 261 -12.42 -5.43 -2.39
C ILE A 261 -13.08 -4.07 -2.18
N VAL A 262 -12.42 -3.16 -1.44
CA VAL A 262 -12.95 -1.83 -1.09
C VAL A 262 -13.17 -0.97 -2.33
N GLY A 263 -12.29 -1.10 -3.34
CA GLY A 263 -12.39 -0.32 -4.57
C GLY A 263 -13.66 -0.58 -5.38
N ARG A 264 -14.40 -1.67 -5.14
CA ARG A 264 -15.73 -1.88 -5.77
C ARG A 264 -16.74 -0.84 -5.30
N VAL A 265 -16.70 -0.49 -4.02
CA VAL A 265 -17.55 0.54 -3.43
C VAL A 265 -17.09 1.91 -3.89
N LEU A 266 -15.77 2.18 -3.82
CA LEU A 266 -15.21 3.48 -4.17
C LEU A 266 -15.47 3.88 -5.63
N ARG A 267 -15.58 2.92 -6.56
CA ARG A 267 -15.91 3.22 -7.96
C ARG A 267 -17.36 3.64 -8.20
N LYS A 268 -18.30 3.27 -7.32
CA LYS A 268 -19.71 3.68 -7.44
C LYS A 268 -19.89 5.19 -7.25
N ILE A 269 -19.03 5.82 -6.44
CA ILE A 269 -19.16 7.24 -6.10
C ILE A 269 -18.94 8.13 -7.33
N PRO A 270 -17.80 8.04 -8.07
CA PRO A 270 -17.61 8.82 -9.28
C PRO A 270 -18.67 8.58 -10.36
N GLU A 271 -19.18 7.35 -10.46
CA GLU A 271 -20.22 6.99 -11.43
C GLU A 271 -21.58 7.64 -11.11
N GLN A 272 -21.90 7.85 -9.83
CA GLN A 272 -23.21 8.36 -9.39
C GLN A 272 -23.20 9.86 -9.06
N PHE A 273 -22.12 10.36 -8.46
CA PHE A 273 -22.06 11.71 -7.88
C PHE A 273 -20.92 12.55 -8.44
N GLY A 274 -20.10 12.00 -9.34
CA GLY A 274 -18.89 12.66 -9.81
C GLY A 274 -17.80 12.73 -8.72
N ARG A 275 -16.95 13.75 -8.78
CA ARG A 275 -15.79 13.86 -7.88
C ARG A 275 -16.17 14.52 -6.57
N VAL A 276 -16.50 13.68 -5.59
CA VAL A 276 -16.92 14.08 -4.24
C VAL A 276 -16.17 13.26 -3.19
N HIS A 277 -16.11 13.77 -1.96
CA HIS A 277 -15.50 13.07 -0.84
C HIS A 277 -16.42 11.94 -0.37
N ILE A 278 -15.87 10.77 -0.05
CA ILE A 278 -16.69 9.63 0.42
C ILE A 278 -17.35 9.94 1.76
N GLU A 279 -16.71 10.81 2.54
CA GLU A 279 -17.18 11.34 3.81
C GLU A 279 -18.53 12.07 3.68
N ASP A 280 -18.83 12.62 2.51
CA ASP A 280 -20.11 13.28 2.20
C ASP A 280 -21.23 12.29 1.85
N HIS A 281 -20.92 10.99 1.73
CA HIS A 281 -21.84 9.92 1.36
C HIS A 281 -21.85 8.79 2.40
N PRO A 282 -22.54 8.98 3.55
CA PRO A 282 -22.50 8.05 4.69
C PRO A 282 -22.81 6.59 4.33
N ASP A 283 -23.75 6.33 3.43
CA ASP A 283 -24.11 4.96 3.02
C ASP A 283 -22.95 4.27 2.28
N HIS A 284 -22.25 4.99 1.40
CA HIS A 284 -21.10 4.46 0.68
C HIS A 284 -19.88 4.32 1.59
N LEU A 285 -19.69 5.26 2.52
CA LEU A 285 -18.65 5.16 3.55
C LEU A 285 -18.88 3.94 4.43
N LEU A 286 -20.12 3.69 4.86
CA LEU A 286 -20.47 2.51 5.65
C LEU A 286 -20.27 1.21 4.86
N GLU A 287 -20.67 1.16 3.58
CA GLU A 287 -20.41 0.00 2.72
C GLU A 287 -18.91 -0.26 2.57
N ALA A 288 -18.10 0.79 2.33
CA ALA A 288 -16.64 0.67 2.22
C ALA A 288 -16.00 0.20 3.53
N LEU A 289 -16.51 0.68 4.68
CA LEU A 289 -16.08 0.26 6.00
C LEU A 289 -16.41 -1.22 6.25
N GLN A 290 -17.61 -1.68 5.90
CA GLN A 290 -18.00 -3.09 6.04
C GLN A 290 -17.10 -4.01 5.21
N GLU A 291 -16.83 -3.63 3.96
CA GLU A 291 -15.89 -4.35 3.09
C GLU A 291 -14.47 -4.37 3.68
N ALA A 292 -13.99 -3.26 4.23
CA ALA A 292 -12.70 -3.21 4.92
C ALA A 292 -12.68 -4.06 6.21
N MET A 293 -13.77 -4.09 6.97
CA MET A 293 -13.90 -4.94 8.16
C MET A 293 -13.86 -6.43 7.81
N SER A 294 -14.34 -6.83 6.64
CA SER A 294 -14.23 -8.23 6.19
C SER A 294 -12.78 -8.69 6.01
N LEU A 295 -11.85 -7.77 5.72
CA LEU A 295 -10.42 -8.04 5.60
C LEU A 295 -9.74 -8.19 6.96
N VAL A 296 -10.07 -7.29 7.89
CA VAL A 296 -9.38 -7.16 9.18
C VAL A 296 -10.03 -8.04 10.26
N GLY A 297 -11.32 -8.31 10.14
CA GLY A 297 -12.12 -9.08 11.09
C GLY A 297 -11.55 -10.47 11.40
N PRO A 298 -11.18 -11.29 10.39
CA PRO A 298 -10.54 -12.58 10.62
C PRO A 298 -9.24 -12.50 11.42
N VAL A 299 -8.54 -11.36 11.39
CA VAL A 299 -7.29 -11.11 12.13
C VAL A 299 -7.58 -10.61 13.55
N LYS A 300 -8.51 -9.68 13.70
CA LYS A 300 -8.82 -9.01 14.98
C LYS A 300 -9.90 -9.70 15.81
N GLY A 301 -10.48 -10.80 15.32
CA GLY A 301 -11.54 -11.53 16.02
C GLY A 301 -12.92 -10.87 15.95
N TYR A 302 -13.11 -9.88 15.07
CA TYR A 302 -14.45 -9.36 14.80
C TYR A 302 -15.23 -10.41 14.03
N ILE A 303 -16.36 -10.86 14.57
CA ILE A 303 -17.33 -11.66 13.82
C ILE A 303 -17.96 -10.73 12.79
N PRO A 304 -17.76 -10.93 11.47
CA PRO A 304 -18.47 -10.15 10.47
C PRO A 304 -19.95 -10.47 10.63
N SER A 305 -20.77 -9.45 10.90
CA SER A 305 -22.22 -9.58 10.94
C SER A 305 -22.75 -9.81 9.52
N HIS A 306 -22.62 -11.04 9.00
CA HIS A 306 -23.34 -11.42 7.79
C HIS A 306 -24.60 -12.22 8.13
N SER A 307 -25.68 -11.85 7.44
CA SER A 307 -26.99 -12.53 7.33
C SER A 307 -28.07 -12.22 8.37
N LYS A 308 -28.74 -11.08 8.22
CA LYS A 308 -30.22 -11.12 8.13
C LYS A 308 -30.66 -10.28 6.92
N PRO A 309 -31.37 -10.86 5.94
CA PRO A 309 -32.09 -10.03 5.00
C PRO A 309 -33.10 -9.22 5.80
N PHE A 310 -33.18 -7.92 5.52
CA PHE A 310 -34.31 -7.10 5.93
C PHE A 310 -35.56 -7.67 5.25
N MET A 311 -36.18 -8.69 5.85
CA MET A 311 -37.58 -9.00 5.60
C MET A 311 -38.34 -7.79 6.12
N LYS A 312 -38.86 -6.98 5.19
CA LYS A 312 -39.97 -6.08 5.47
C LYS A 312 -41.07 -6.93 6.12
N GLN A 313 -41.24 -6.79 7.43
CA GLN A 313 -42.52 -7.05 8.05
C GLN A 313 -43.47 -5.99 7.49
N VAL A 314 -44.16 -6.35 6.42
CA VAL A 314 -45.38 -5.67 6.03
C VAL A 314 -46.42 -6.16 7.02
N ASP A 315 -46.60 -5.40 8.11
CA ASP A 315 -47.79 -5.51 8.92
C ASP A 315 -48.98 -5.12 8.04
N ARG A 316 -49.76 -6.13 7.63
CA ARG A 316 -51.15 -5.93 7.23
C ARG A 316 -51.96 -5.76 8.51
N GLN A 317 -52.39 -4.53 8.76
CA GLN A 317 -53.72 -4.29 9.33
C GLN A 317 -54.67 -4.01 8.17
#